data_AF-A0A815U5S4-F1
#
_entry.id   AF-A0A815U5S4-F1
#
_cell.length_a   1.000
_cell.length_b   1.000
_cell.length_c   1.000
_cell.angle_alpha   90.00
_cell.angle_beta   90.00
_cell.angle_gamma   90.00
#
_symmetry.space_group_name_H-M   'P 1'
#
loop_
_entity.id
_entity.type
_entity.pdbx_description
1 polymer ?
#
loop_
_entity_poly.entity_id
_entity_poly.type
_entity_poly.pdbx_seq_one_letter_code
_entity_poly.pdbx_strand_id
1 'polypeptide(L)'
;SFRDNAEHCCDVGKSLAETKSCDISTIKDQTNGTCRYLMYICCLSKLRIQYCEEGVKTALRLLPCNETSFVIKDTHQMCCTCCELGVKAGRDKEDCEPLNVLEEGCGEQFQNCCKKAKSLICDSGFELGDEEQCRDIDECLTNPCAKTMKCENIPGSYICVEGCKPGYRWNQKYEECRGIVTTYYAL
;
A
#
# COMPACT_ATOMS: atom_id res chain seq x y z
N SER A 1 -27.08 -13.10 -29.94
CA SER A 1 -26.04 -13.54 -30.89
C SER A 1 -25.17 -14.61 -30.20
N PHE A 2 -24.25 -15.29 -30.91
CA PHE A 2 -23.31 -16.25 -30.26
C PHE A 2 -22.52 -15.60 -29.12
N ARG A 3 -22.16 -14.33 -29.27
CA ARG A 3 -21.40 -13.55 -28.28
C ARG A 3 -22.19 -13.30 -26.99
N ASP A 4 -23.44 -12.85 -27.10
CA ASP A 4 -24.29 -12.56 -25.93
C ASP A 4 -24.56 -13.84 -25.13
N ASN A 5 -24.72 -14.97 -25.83
CA ASN A 5 -24.84 -16.29 -25.20
C ASN A 5 -23.55 -16.70 -24.49
N ALA A 6 -22.37 -16.42 -25.08
CA ALA A 6 -21.08 -16.73 -24.47
C ALA A 6 -20.80 -15.88 -23.21
N GLU A 7 -21.11 -14.58 -23.25
CA GLU A 7 -20.98 -13.66 -22.13
C GLU A 7 -21.86 -14.10 -20.95
N HIS A 8 -23.13 -14.39 -21.20
CA HIS A 8 -24.04 -14.91 -20.17
C HIS A 8 -23.52 -16.19 -19.51
N CYS A 9 -23.08 -17.17 -20.30
CA CYS A 9 -22.52 -18.42 -19.77
C CYS A 9 -21.25 -18.17 -18.93
N CYS A 10 -20.38 -17.26 -19.38
CA CYS A 10 -19.19 -16.89 -18.64
C CYS A 10 -19.53 -16.25 -17.29
N ASP A 11 -20.54 -15.38 -17.24
CA ASP A 11 -20.97 -14.72 -16.01
C ASP A 11 -21.57 -15.70 -14.99
N VAL A 12 -22.37 -16.68 -15.44
CA VAL A 12 -22.85 -17.75 -14.55
C VAL A 12 -21.66 -18.55 -14.00
N GLY A 13 -20.64 -18.83 -14.82
CA GLY A 13 -19.39 -19.44 -14.37
C GLY A 13 -18.66 -18.62 -13.31
N LYS A 14 -18.55 -17.30 -13.49
CA LYS A 14 -17.94 -16.39 -12.49
C LYS A 14 -18.72 -16.40 -11.18
N SER A 15 -20.05 -16.42 -11.21
CA SER A 15 -20.87 -16.51 -10.00
C SER A 15 -20.66 -17.83 -9.26
N LEU A 16 -20.46 -18.95 -9.98
CA LEU A 16 -20.15 -20.24 -9.34
C LEU A 16 -18.85 -20.19 -8.54
N ALA A 17 -17.83 -19.48 -9.04
CA ALA A 17 -16.54 -19.31 -8.36
C ALA A 17 -16.66 -18.64 -6.98
N GLU A 18 -17.73 -17.87 -6.71
CA GLU A 18 -17.98 -17.28 -5.39
C GLU A 18 -18.13 -18.34 -4.30
N THR A 19 -18.55 -19.56 -4.68
CA THR A 19 -18.66 -20.72 -3.78
C THR A 19 -17.32 -21.45 -3.55
N LYS A 20 -16.21 -20.93 -4.08
CA LYS A 20 -14.89 -21.58 -4.09
C LYS A 20 -14.86 -22.95 -4.77
N SER A 21 -15.82 -23.22 -5.64
CA SER A 21 -15.96 -24.46 -6.41
C SER A 21 -16.32 -24.13 -7.86
N CYS A 22 -15.88 -24.98 -8.79
CA CYS A 22 -16.27 -24.91 -10.20
C CYS A 22 -16.99 -26.19 -10.64
N ASP A 23 -17.75 -26.79 -9.73
CA ASP A 23 -18.58 -27.95 -10.03
C ASP A 23 -19.83 -27.57 -10.86
N ILE A 24 -19.67 -27.59 -12.18
CA ILE A 24 -20.73 -27.30 -13.14
C ILE A 24 -21.82 -28.39 -13.20
N SER A 25 -21.61 -29.55 -12.56
CA SER A 25 -22.61 -30.65 -12.57
C SER A 25 -23.90 -30.27 -11.82
N THR A 26 -23.80 -29.28 -10.93
CA THR A 26 -24.90 -28.74 -10.13
C THR A 26 -25.91 -27.93 -10.94
N ILE A 27 -25.56 -27.51 -12.16
CA ILE A 27 -26.40 -26.68 -13.02
C ILE A 27 -27.36 -27.58 -13.82
N LYS A 28 -28.63 -27.62 -13.39
CA LYS A 28 -29.68 -28.52 -13.91
C LYS A 28 -30.24 -28.14 -15.29
N ASP A 29 -29.65 -27.18 -16.00
CA ASP A 29 -30.24 -26.59 -17.20
C ASP A 29 -29.77 -27.27 -18.50
N GLN A 30 -30.59 -27.19 -19.56
CA GLN A 30 -30.30 -27.69 -20.93
C GLN A 30 -29.27 -26.82 -21.66
N THR A 31 -28.22 -26.37 -20.96
CA THR A 31 -27.12 -25.61 -21.54
C THR A 31 -26.35 -26.47 -22.53
N ASN A 32 -26.12 -25.96 -23.74
CA ASN A 32 -25.33 -26.69 -24.73
C ASN A 32 -23.88 -26.88 -24.24
N GLY A 33 -23.16 -27.83 -24.83
CA GLY A 33 -21.78 -28.16 -24.41
C GLY A 33 -20.82 -26.96 -24.41
N THR A 34 -20.97 -26.03 -25.35
CA THR A 34 -20.16 -24.80 -25.42
C THR A 34 -20.38 -23.89 -24.21
N CYS A 35 -21.63 -23.70 -23.79
CA CYS A 35 -21.97 -22.89 -22.63
C CYS A 35 -21.37 -23.47 -21.35
N ARG A 36 -21.48 -24.79 -21.15
CA ARG A 36 -20.88 -25.49 -20.00
C ARG A 36 -19.35 -25.34 -19.94
N TYR A 37 -18.69 -25.39 -21.09
CA TYR A 37 -17.25 -25.19 -21.18
C TYR A 37 -16.85 -23.75 -20.82
N LEU A 38 -17.58 -22.75 -21.33
CA LEU A 38 -17.38 -21.34 -21.01
C LEU A 38 -17.59 -21.06 -19.50
N MET A 39 -18.65 -21.62 -18.91
CA MET A 39 -18.91 -21.53 -17.48
C MET A 39 -17.72 -22.06 -16.67
N TYR A 40 -17.20 -23.24 -17.03
CA TYR A 40 -16.08 -23.86 -16.32
C TYR A 40 -14.80 -23.04 -16.40
N ILE A 41 -14.42 -22.60 -17.62
CA ILE A 41 -13.21 -21.77 -17.81
C ILE A 41 -13.32 -20.46 -17.05
N CYS A 42 -14.44 -19.74 -17.18
CA CYS A 42 -14.62 -18.47 -16.51
C CYS A 42 -14.64 -18.61 -14.99
N CYS A 43 -15.20 -19.72 -14.48
CA CYS A 43 -15.14 -20.05 -13.07
C CYS A 43 -13.70 -20.24 -12.58
N LEU A 44 -12.92 -21.10 -13.25
CA LEU A 44 -11.52 -21.35 -12.87
C LEU A 44 -10.67 -20.08 -12.96
N SER A 45 -10.87 -19.27 -14.00
CA SER A 45 -10.19 -17.99 -14.15
C SER A 45 -10.50 -17.05 -12.99
N LYS A 46 -11.76 -16.99 -12.54
CA LYS A 46 -12.16 -16.16 -11.40
C LYS A 46 -11.59 -16.68 -10.09
N LEU A 47 -11.58 -18.00 -9.87
CA LEU A 47 -10.94 -18.60 -8.69
C LEU A 47 -9.45 -18.29 -8.63
N ARG A 48 -8.71 -18.39 -9.74
CA ARG A 48 -7.28 -18.05 -9.79
C ARG A 48 -7.01 -16.63 -9.30
N ILE A 49 -7.80 -15.65 -9.77
CA ILE A 49 -7.69 -14.25 -9.31
C ILE A 49 -7.93 -14.15 -7.81
N GLN A 50 -8.99 -14.76 -7.29
CA GLN A 50 -9.30 -14.73 -5.86
C GLN A 50 -8.21 -15.37 -5.00
N TYR A 51 -7.68 -16.53 -5.40
CA TYR A 51 -6.61 -17.20 -4.67
C TYR A 51 -5.30 -16.41 -4.71
N CYS A 52 -4.99 -15.75 -5.83
CA CYS A 52 -3.85 -14.84 -5.93
C CYS A 52 -3.99 -13.64 -4.97
N GLU A 53 -5.15 -12.98 -4.96
CA GLU A 53 -5.45 -11.86 -4.05
C GLU A 53 -5.34 -12.28 -2.58
N GLU A 54 -5.80 -13.48 -2.24
CA GLU A 54 -5.64 -14.06 -0.90
C GLU A 54 -4.17 -14.28 -0.56
N GLY A 55 -3.36 -14.79 -1.49
CA GLY A 55 -1.92 -14.97 -1.31
C GLY A 55 -1.19 -13.65 -1.07
N VAL A 56 -1.50 -12.63 -1.87
CA VAL A 56 -0.96 -11.27 -1.68
C VAL A 56 -1.32 -10.72 -0.29
N LYS A 57 -2.58 -10.89 0.15
CA LYS A 57 -3.01 -10.47 1.49
C LYS A 57 -2.27 -11.21 2.61
N THR A 58 -2.00 -12.50 2.44
CA THR A 58 -1.20 -13.29 3.39
C THR A 58 0.20 -12.69 3.54
N ALA A 59 0.88 -12.41 2.43
CA ALA A 59 2.22 -11.82 2.43
C ALA A 59 2.25 -10.39 3.02
N LEU A 60 1.28 -9.54 2.68
CA LEU A 60 1.17 -8.18 3.25
C LEU A 60 0.91 -8.19 4.76
N ARG A 61 0.27 -9.25 5.28
CA ARG A 61 0.10 -9.48 6.73
C ARG A 61 1.33 -10.10 7.39
N LEU A 62 2.40 -10.35 6.64
CA LEU A 62 3.64 -11.00 7.10
C LEU A 62 3.40 -12.41 7.64
N LEU A 63 2.39 -13.10 7.10
CA LEU A 63 2.13 -14.49 7.39
C LEU A 63 2.95 -15.37 6.43
N PRO A 64 3.41 -16.55 6.87
CA PRO A 64 4.24 -17.42 6.04
C PRO A 64 3.47 -17.98 4.84
N CYS A 65 4.10 -17.98 3.66
CA CYS A 65 3.52 -18.46 2.40
C CYS A 65 3.55 -20.00 2.21
N ASN A 66 3.57 -20.77 3.30
CA ASN A 66 3.68 -22.24 3.24
C ASN A 66 2.30 -22.92 3.24
N GLU A 67 1.76 -23.24 2.06
CA GLU A 67 0.58 -24.09 1.87
C GLU A 67 1.00 -25.45 1.29
N THR A 68 0.40 -26.56 1.78
CA THR A 68 0.82 -27.95 1.46
C THR A 68 -0.21 -28.76 0.65
N SER A 69 -1.06 -28.15 -0.19
CA SER A 69 -2.10 -28.88 -0.96
C SER A 69 -2.38 -28.32 -2.37
N PHE A 70 -3.07 -29.11 -3.20
CA PHE A 70 -3.02 -29.30 -4.67
C PHE A 70 -3.44 -28.14 -5.63
N VAL A 71 -2.69 -27.99 -6.74
CA VAL A 71 -2.88 -27.39 -8.11
C VAL A 71 -3.59 -26.04 -8.31
N ILE A 72 -4.65 -25.70 -7.56
CA ILE A 72 -5.27 -24.35 -7.61
C ILE A 72 -4.63 -23.44 -6.54
N LYS A 73 -4.12 -24.04 -5.46
CA LYS A 73 -3.36 -23.38 -4.40
C LYS A 73 -1.95 -22.95 -4.83
N ASP A 74 -1.42 -23.48 -5.92
CA ASP A 74 -0.15 -23.02 -6.51
C ASP A 74 -0.24 -21.54 -6.90
N THR A 75 -1.43 -21.06 -7.31
CA THR A 75 -1.65 -19.63 -7.59
C THR A 75 -1.59 -18.78 -6.32
N HIS A 76 -2.14 -19.26 -5.21
CA HIS A 76 -2.01 -18.58 -3.91
C HIS A 76 -0.55 -18.55 -3.48
N GLN A 77 0.12 -19.70 -3.49
CA GLN A 77 1.51 -19.83 -3.06
C GLN A 77 2.44 -18.96 -3.90
N MET A 78 2.32 -19.02 -5.23
CA MET A 78 3.10 -18.18 -6.14
C MET A 78 2.87 -16.70 -5.83
N CYS A 79 1.62 -16.21 -5.82
CA CYS A 79 1.35 -14.80 -5.56
C CYS A 79 1.79 -14.36 -4.15
N CYS A 80 1.66 -15.23 -3.15
CA CYS A 80 2.15 -14.99 -1.79
C CYS A 80 3.67 -14.85 -1.77
N THR A 81 4.42 -15.84 -2.29
CA THR A 81 5.88 -15.83 -2.27
C THR A 81 6.45 -14.66 -3.10
N CYS A 82 5.87 -14.35 -4.26
CA CYS A 82 6.27 -13.21 -5.07
C CYS A 82 6.03 -11.88 -4.34
N CYS A 83 4.87 -11.74 -3.68
CA CYS A 83 4.57 -10.57 -2.87
C CYS A 83 5.48 -10.48 -1.64
N GLU A 84 5.79 -11.60 -0.96
CA GLU A 84 6.70 -11.66 0.18
C GLU A 84 8.11 -11.16 -0.19
N LEU A 85 8.62 -11.60 -1.34
CA LEU A 85 9.87 -11.09 -1.91
C LEU A 85 9.79 -9.58 -2.18
N GLY A 86 8.67 -9.11 -2.73
CA GLY A 86 8.42 -7.69 -2.96
C GLY A 86 8.40 -6.89 -1.65
N VAL A 87 7.69 -7.36 -0.63
CA VAL A 87 7.64 -6.74 0.70
C VAL A 87 9.03 -6.61 1.29
N LYS A 88 9.86 -7.66 1.18
CA LYS A 88 11.25 -7.63 1.65
C LYS A 88 12.05 -6.56 0.91
N ALA A 89 12.02 -6.56 -0.42
CA ALA A 89 12.71 -5.56 -1.24
C ALA A 89 12.27 -4.12 -0.90
N GLY A 90 10.96 -3.88 -0.77
CA GLY A 90 10.43 -2.56 -0.42
C GLY A 90 10.87 -2.10 0.98
N ARG A 91 10.97 -3.03 1.93
CA ARG A 91 11.46 -2.74 3.29
C ARG A 91 12.95 -2.40 3.33
N ASP A 92 13.72 -3.09 2.51
CA ASP A 92 15.15 -2.88 2.37
C ASP A 92 15.45 -1.62 1.49
N LYS A 93 14.40 -0.89 1.07
CA LYS A 93 14.44 0.29 0.19
C LYS A 93 15.05 0.01 -1.20
N GLU A 94 15.03 -1.25 -1.61
CA GLU A 94 15.54 -1.69 -2.91
C GLU A 94 14.69 -1.17 -4.08
N ASP A 95 15.17 -1.43 -5.30
CA ASP A 95 14.43 -1.11 -6.52
C ASP A 95 13.23 -2.06 -6.71
N CYS A 96 12.10 -1.49 -7.13
CA CYS A 96 10.83 -2.20 -7.29
C CYS A 96 10.51 -2.51 -8.76
N GLU A 97 11.50 -2.47 -9.64
CA GLU A 97 11.33 -2.88 -11.03
C GLU A 97 11.10 -4.40 -11.12
N PRO A 98 10.25 -4.87 -12.07
CA PRO A 98 9.97 -6.29 -12.22
C PRO A 98 11.26 -7.06 -12.51
N LEU A 99 11.53 -8.10 -11.72
CA LEU A 99 12.63 -9.01 -11.99
C LEU A 99 12.26 -9.87 -13.21
N ASN A 100 12.89 -9.59 -14.36
CA ASN A 100 12.74 -10.34 -15.63
C ASN A 100 13.09 -11.85 -15.54
N VAL A 101 13.52 -12.31 -14.35
CA VAL A 101 13.88 -13.70 -14.04
C VAL A 101 12.69 -14.50 -13.49
N LEU A 102 11.62 -13.83 -13.08
CA LEU A 102 10.44 -14.47 -12.48
C LEU A 102 9.44 -14.92 -13.56
N GLU A 103 8.71 -16.03 -13.30
CA GLU A 103 7.65 -16.54 -14.18
C GLU A 103 6.56 -15.49 -14.48
N GLU A 104 5.84 -15.66 -15.60
CA GLU A 104 4.72 -14.79 -15.98
C GLU A 104 3.72 -14.60 -14.82
N GLY A 105 3.45 -13.35 -14.44
CA GLY A 105 2.53 -12.97 -13.36
C GLY A 105 3.20 -12.72 -12.00
N CYS A 106 4.37 -13.28 -11.72
CA CYS A 106 5.08 -13.06 -10.45
C CYS A 106 5.65 -11.65 -10.34
N GLY A 107 6.18 -11.10 -11.44
CA GLY A 107 6.76 -9.76 -11.47
C GLY A 107 5.79 -8.64 -11.08
N GLU A 108 4.51 -8.77 -11.48
CA GLU A 108 3.46 -7.80 -11.10
C GLU A 108 3.21 -7.83 -9.59
N GLN A 109 3.05 -9.01 -9.00
CA GLN A 109 2.80 -9.15 -7.56
C GLN A 109 4.01 -8.67 -6.73
N PHE A 110 5.23 -8.97 -7.19
CA PHE A 110 6.46 -8.43 -6.61
C PHE A 110 6.45 -6.90 -6.62
N GLN A 111 6.26 -6.29 -7.79
CA GLN A 111 6.33 -4.84 -7.97
C GLN A 111 5.28 -4.11 -7.11
N ASN A 112 4.05 -4.60 -7.12
CA ASN A 112 2.96 -4.00 -6.35
C ASN A 112 3.23 -4.05 -4.84
N CYS A 113 3.66 -5.21 -4.33
CA CYS A 113 3.99 -5.36 -2.91
C CYS A 113 5.26 -4.61 -2.50
N CYS A 114 6.26 -4.51 -3.38
CA CYS A 114 7.46 -3.72 -3.15
C CYS A 114 7.13 -2.24 -3.02
N LYS A 115 6.39 -1.66 -3.98
CA LYS A 115 5.97 -0.26 -3.94
C LYS A 115 5.14 0.04 -2.69
N LYS A 116 4.22 -0.86 -2.34
CA LYS A 116 3.39 -0.73 -1.13
C LYS A 116 4.20 -0.80 0.15
N ALA A 117 5.13 -1.75 0.28
CA ALA A 117 5.97 -1.86 1.46
C ALA A 117 6.94 -0.68 1.60
N LYS A 118 7.49 -0.21 0.47
CA LYS A 118 8.38 0.96 0.42
C LYS A 118 7.67 2.23 0.85
N SER A 119 6.40 2.42 0.48
CA SER A 119 5.62 3.62 0.87
C SER A 119 5.31 3.68 2.37
N LEU A 120 5.39 2.55 3.09
CA LEU A 120 5.17 2.49 4.54
C LEU A 120 6.43 2.82 5.36
N ILE A 121 7.57 3.00 4.71
CA ILE A 121 8.83 3.37 5.36
C ILE A 121 9.15 4.81 4.99
N CYS A 122 9.15 5.67 6.01
CA CYS A 122 9.50 7.07 5.84
C CYS A 122 11.00 7.30 5.95
N ASP A 123 11.49 8.29 5.21
CA ASP A 123 12.85 8.78 5.36
C ASP A 123 13.01 9.53 6.69
N SER A 124 14.26 9.75 7.09
CA SER A 124 14.55 10.49 8.32
C SER A 124 13.94 11.90 8.25
N GLY A 125 13.34 12.36 9.34
CA GLY A 125 12.59 13.62 9.39
C GLY A 125 11.13 13.50 8.92
N PHE A 126 10.68 12.30 8.56
CA PHE A 126 9.28 12.04 8.18
C PHE A 126 8.68 10.94 9.06
N GLU A 127 7.37 11.01 9.28
CA GLU A 127 6.59 9.99 9.97
C GLU A 127 5.42 9.51 9.12
N LEU A 128 4.96 8.28 9.36
CA LEU A 128 3.84 7.71 8.63
C LEU A 128 2.53 8.35 9.12
N GLY A 129 1.85 9.11 8.26
CA GLY A 129 0.55 9.69 8.53
C GLY A 129 -0.61 8.68 8.39
N ASP A 130 -1.81 9.12 8.75
CA ASP A 130 -3.03 8.28 8.76
C ASP A 130 -3.40 7.72 7.38
N GLU A 131 -3.02 8.41 6.30
CA GLU A 131 -3.26 7.99 4.91
C GLU A 131 -2.13 7.10 4.36
N GLU A 132 -1.28 6.53 5.23
CA GLU A 132 -0.10 5.73 4.86
C GLU A 132 0.88 6.48 3.94
N GLN A 133 0.94 7.81 4.10
CA GLN A 133 1.87 8.69 3.41
C GLN A 133 2.84 9.31 4.41
N CYS A 134 4.09 9.45 3.99
CA CYS A 134 5.11 10.09 4.82
C CYS A 134 4.86 11.58 4.89
N ARG A 135 4.58 12.06 6.10
CA ARG A 135 4.45 13.48 6.40
C ARG A 135 5.71 13.97 7.09
N ASP A 136 6.09 15.20 6.78
CA ASP A 136 7.20 15.89 7.40
C ASP A 136 6.95 16.04 8.91
N ILE A 137 7.96 15.75 9.73
CA ILE A 137 7.89 15.99 11.17
C ILE A 137 8.21 17.46 11.40
N ASP A 138 7.27 18.24 11.90
CA ASP A 138 7.55 19.62 12.28
C ASP A 138 8.30 19.65 13.62
N GLU A 139 9.63 19.56 13.57
CA GLU A 139 10.43 19.59 14.79
C GLU A 139 10.33 20.95 15.51
N CYS A 140 9.95 22.03 14.81
CA CYS A 140 9.79 23.35 15.40
C CYS A 140 8.71 23.42 16.49
N LEU A 141 7.75 22.49 16.48
CA LEU A 141 6.75 22.33 17.56
C LEU A 141 7.39 22.06 18.93
N THR A 142 8.59 21.47 18.94
CA THR A 142 9.34 21.17 20.18
C THR A 142 10.31 22.27 20.59
N ASN A 143 10.39 23.37 19.83
CA ASN A 143 11.32 24.48 20.05
C ASN A 143 12.81 24.05 20.14
N PRO A 144 13.36 23.36 19.13
CA PRO A 144 14.69 22.74 19.19
C PRO A 144 15.85 23.77 19.11
N CYS A 145 15.58 24.97 18.58
CA CYS A 145 16.58 26.02 18.45
C CYS A 145 16.91 26.75 19.76
N ALA A 146 18.09 27.35 19.82
CA ALA A 146 18.48 28.25 20.91
C ALA A 146 17.45 29.38 21.11
N LYS A 147 17.36 29.90 22.35
CA LYS A 147 16.39 30.97 22.71
C LYS A 147 16.47 32.23 21.84
N THR A 148 17.63 32.48 21.23
CA THR A 148 17.93 33.64 20.39
C THR A 148 17.63 33.42 18.90
N MET A 149 17.21 32.21 18.52
CA MET A 149 17.02 31.79 17.14
C MET A 149 15.55 31.46 16.86
N LYS A 150 15.15 31.67 15.62
CA LYS A 150 13.85 31.28 15.08
C LYS A 150 14.01 29.93 14.39
N CYS A 151 13.08 29.02 14.67
CA CYS A 151 13.00 27.74 13.97
C CYS A 151 12.17 27.91 12.70
N GLU A 152 12.64 27.38 11.58
CA GLU A 152 11.89 27.25 10.33
C GLU A 152 11.87 25.78 9.92
N ASN A 153 10.66 25.22 9.81
CA ASN A 153 10.47 23.84 9.41
C ASN A 153 10.71 23.68 7.91
N ILE A 154 11.44 22.64 7.49
CA ILE A 154 11.74 22.35 6.09
C ILE A 154 11.53 20.84 5.82
N PRO A 155 11.25 20.39 4.59
CA PRO A 155 11.05 18.97 4.35
C PRO A 155 12.24 18.09 4.81
N GLY A 156 11.97 17.19 5.73
CA GLY A 156 12.89 16.24 6.35
C GLY A 156 13.76 16.83 7.48
N SER A 157 13.58 18.10 7.87
CA SER A 157 14.40 18.72 8.91
C SER A 157 13.87 20.10 9.37
N TYR A 158 14.71 20.81 10.11
CA TYR A 158 14.48 22.21 10.46
C TYR A 158 15.78 22.99 10.35
N ILE A 159 15.66 24.30 10.15
CA ILE A 159 16.78 25.23 10.24
C ILE A 159 16.55 26.23 11.37
N CYS A 160 17.62 26.54 12.08
CA CYS A 160 17.63 27.63 13.05
C CYS A 160 18.24 28.86 12.38
N VAL A 161 17.44 29.90 12.19
CA VAL A 161 17.88 31.18 11.63
C VAL A 161 17.96 32.22 12.74
N GLU A 162 18.80 33.23 12.55
CA GLU A 162 18.85 34.36 13.47
C GLU A 162 17.52 35.11 13.48
N GLY A 163 17.03 35.44 14.68
CA GLY A 163 15.80 36.20 14.84
C GLY A 163 14.94 35.69 15.99
N CYS A 164 14.06 36.56 16.49
CA CYS A 164 13.11 36.18 17.52
C CYS A 164 11.84 35.55 16.94
N LYS A 165 11.28 34.60 17.69
CA LYS A 165 9.98 34.00 17.38
C LYS A 165 8.88 35.06 17.29
N PRO A 166 7.78 34.82 16.55
CA PRO A 166 6.62 35.70 16.56
C PRO A 166 6.16 36.00 17.99
N GLY A 167 5.86 37.27 18.29
CA GLY A 167 5.51 37.70 19.65
C GLY A 167 6.71 37.99 20.55
N TYR A 168 7.95 37.88 20.06
CA TYR A 168 9.18 38.21 20.79
C TYR A 168 10.02 39.23 20.01
N ARG A 169 10.83 40.01 20.74
CA ARG A 169 11.78 40.98 20.18
C ARG A 169 13.12 40.88 20.89
N TRP A 170 14.19 41.14 20.15
CA TRP A 170 15.56 41.08 20.66
C TRP A 170 15.74 42.11 21.77
N ASN A 171 16.21 41.67 22.93
CA ASN A 171 16.53 42.56 24.04
C ASN A 171 18.05 42.67 24.20
N GLN A 172 18.61 43.81 23.82
CA GLN A 172 20.06 44.05 23.91
C GLN A 172 20.62 43.96 25.33
N LYS A 173 19.85 44.27 26.37
CA LYS A 173 20.32 44.26 27.76
C LYS A 173 20.52 42.84 28.31
N TYR A 174 19.70 41.90 27.85
CA TYR A 174 19.69 40.52 28.34
C TYR A 174 20.19 39.53 27.28
N GLU A 175 20.60 40.03 26.11
CA GLU A 175 21.05 39.25 24.95
C GLU A 175 20.12 38.07 24.61
N GLU A 176 18.81 38.29 24.74
CA GLU A 176 17.80 37.26 24.55
C GLU A 176 16.52 37.82 23.92
N CYS A 177 15.74 36.93 23.30
CA CYS A 177 14.41 37.24 22.82
C CYS A 177 13.42 37.31 23.98
N ARG A 178 12.76 38.45 24.17
CA ARG A 178 11.71 38.64 25.18
C ARG A 178 10.36 38.96 24.56
N GLY A 179 9.30 38.51 25.22
CA GLY A 179 7.92 38.72 24.79
C GLY A 179 7.61 40.19 24.57
N ILE A 180 6.88 40.46 23.49
CA ILE A 180 6.30 41.76 23.18
C ILE A 180 5.18 41.98 24.20
N VAL A 181 5.43 42.78 25.25
CA VAL A 181 4.34 43.26 26.12
C VAL A 181 3.45 44.16 25.26
N THR A 182 2.27 43.67 24.88
CA THR A 182 1.21 44.48 24.28
C THR A 182 0.33 44.99 25.42
N THR A 183 0.59 46.21 25.89
CA THR A 183 -0.41 46.94 26.68
C THR A 183 -1.57 47.26 25.76
N TYR A 184 -2.66 46.48 25.85
CA TYR A 184 -3.94 46.86 25.27
C TYR A 184 -4.43 48.08 26.04
N TYR A 185 -4.28 49.27 25.47
CA TYR A 185 -5.11 50.40 25.88
C TYR A 185 -6.51 50.10 25.34
N ALA A 186 -7.39 49.63 26.21
CA ALA A 186 -8.82 49.65 25.94
C ALA A 186 -9.22 51.11 25.73
N LEU A 187 -9.68 51.43 24.52
CA LEU A 187 -10.40 52.66 24.21
C LEU A 187 -11.89 52.46 24.48
#